data_AF-A0A183BVX7-F1
#
_entry.id   AF-A0A183BVX7-F1
#
_cell.length_a   1.000
_cell.length_b   1.000
_cell.length_c   1.000
_cell.angle_alpha   90.00
_cell.angle_beta   90.00
_cell.angle_gamma   90.00
#
_symmetry.space_group_name_H-M   'P 1'
#
loop_
_entity.id
_entity.type
_entity.pdbx_description
1 polymer ?
#
loop_
_entity_poly.entity_id
_entity_poly.type
_entity_poly.pdbx_seq_one_letter_code
_entity_poly.pdbx_strand_id
1 'polypeptide(L)'
;MLANLGPVTQAFLASLFTWGVTALGAAVVFVSPSSNRAFLDCSLGFSSGVMLAASFWSLLAPAIEISAHQMGKLAFVPVALGFALGALFVHLSDRVTQRYNDSDQFILLSDAPNLNGTAASEVAIGVGVEKKHSPQKVSWHRIWLLIIAITAHNFPEGLAVGVAFGGAGKSASVSLEKASNLALSIGLQNFPEGMAVALPLAAFGHPKWKAFLYGQMSGMVEPMAALIGASLVLTMEMLLPYALSFAAGAMIFVVFDSIIPEANSHGNGKLCSLFSVIGFLVMMSLEVGC
;
A
#
# COMPACT_ATOMS: atom_id res chain seq x y z
N MET A 1 27.73 -5.07 -15.45
CA MET A 1 28.02 -3.63 -15.23
C MET A 1 27.94 -3.23 -13.75
N LEU A 2 26.99 -3.78 -12.96
CA LEU A 2 26.89 -3.51 -11.50
C LEU A 2 28.08 -4.00 -10.66
N ALA A 3 28.74 -5.09 -11.05
CA ALA A 3 29.78 -5.76 -10.25
C ALA A 3 31.01 -4.89 -9.91
N ASN A 4 31.27 -3.81 -10.65
CA ASN A 4 32.41 -2.91 -10.42
C ASN A 4 32.06 -1.68 -9.55
N LEU A 5 30.80 -1.56 -9.12
CA LEU A 5 30.32 -0.44 -8.32
C LEU A 5 30.36 -0.77 -6.82
N GLY A 6 30.44 0.27 -5.98
CA GLY A 6 30.36 0.09 -4.52
C GLY A 6 28.98 -0.41 -4.08
N PRO A 7 28.87 -1.15 -2.95
CA PRO A 7 27.61 -1.73 -2.47
C PRO A 7 26.48 -0.70 -2.31
N VAL A 8 26.79 0.49 -1.82
CA VAL A 8 25.82 1.59 -1.66
C VAL A 8 25.31 2.09 -3.02
N THR A 9 26.20 2.21 -4.01
CA THR A 9 25.81 2.60 -5.37
C THR A 9 24.98 1.53 -6.05
N GLN A 10 25.30 0.25 -5.85
CA GLN A 10 24.49 -0.86 -6.36
C GLN A 10 23.08 -0.84 -5.77
N ALA A 11 22.96 -0.70 -4.44
CA ALA A 11 21.69 -0.58 -3.74
C ALA A 11 20.86 0.62 -4.26
N PHE A 12 21.51 1.77 -4.46
CA PHE A 12 20.85 2.96 -4.99
C PHE A 12 20.33 2.77 -6.42
N LEU A 13 21.14 2.18 -7.31
CA LEU A 13 20.71 1.92 -8.69
C LEU A 13 19.60 0.85 -8.75
N ALA A 14 19.70 -0.19 -7.93
CA ALA A 14 18.68 -1.23 -7.82
C ALA A 14 17.35 -0.66 -7.33
N SER A 15 17.39 0.22 -6.32
CA SER A 15 16.17 0.88 -5.80
C SER A 15 15.62 1.97 -6.71
N LEU A 16 16.45 2.64 -7.51
CA LEU A 16 15.95 3.50 -8.60
C LEU A 16 15.23 2.68 -9.67
N PHE A 17 15.69 1.45 -9.93
CA PHE A 17 14.99 0.53 -10.81
C PHE A 17 13.63 0.13 -10.22
N THR A 18 13.56 -0.32 -8.96
CA THR A 18 12.29 -0.73 -8.33
C THR A 18 11.28 0.42 -8.28
N TRP A 19 11.72 1.62 -7.86
CA TRP A 19 10.91 2.84 -7.90
C TRP A 19 10.46 3.20 -9.32
N GLY A 20 11.35 3.05 -10.31
CA GLY A 20 11.05 3.28 -11.71
C GLY A 20 9.92 2.38 -12.20
N VAL A 21 9.89 1.12 -11.76
CA VAL A 21 8.79 0.20 -12.10
C VAL A 21 7.49 0.58 -11.38
N THR A 22 7.54 1.07 -10.14
CA THR A 22 6.38 1.68 -9.45
C THR A 22 5.80 2.83 -10.26
N ALA A 23 6.66 3.71 -10.77
CA ALA A 23 6.25 4.83 -11.62
C ALA A 23 5.64 4.35 -12.95
N LEU A 24 6.18 3.29 -13.56
CA LEU A 24 5.60 2.68 -14.76
C LEU A 24 4.20 2.10 -14.49
N GLY A 25 4.01 1.44 -13.36
CA GLY A 25 2.70 0.97 -12.90
C GLY A 25 1.71 2.12 -12.74
N ALA A 26 2.12 3.18 -12.03
CA ALA A 26 1.29 4.36 -11.84
C ALA A 26 0.89 5.05 -13.16
N ALA A 27 1.74 4.99 -14.19
CA ALA A 27 1.48 5.60 -15.49
C ALA A 27 0.28 4.96 -16.25
N VAL A 28 -0.15 3.75 -15.87
CA VAL A 28 -1.36 3.11 -16.41
C VAL A 28 -2.62 3.97 -16.18
N VAL A 29 -2.58 4.90 -15.22
CA VAL A 29 -3.65 5.89 -15.00
C VAL A 29 -3.94 6.77 -16.22
N PHE A 30 -2.95 6.98 -17.10
CA PHE A 30 -3.15 7.83 -18.28
C PHE A 30 -4.01 7.16 -19.36
N VAL A 31 -3.93 5.84 -19.49
CA VAL A 31 -4.68 5.05 -20.48
C VAL A 31 -6.00 4.51 -19.94
N SER A 32 -6.23 4.58 -18.63
CA SER A 32 -7.46 4.07 -18.01
C SER A 32 -8.67 5.01 -18.19
N PRO A 33 -9.87 4.45 -18.38
CA PRO A 33 -11.10 5.23 -18.51
C PRO A 33 -11.57 5.74 -17.14
N SER A 34 -11.49 7.06 -16.92
CA SER A 34 -11.87 7.70 -15.66
C SER A 34 -13.39 7.87 -15.47
N SER A 35 -14.21 7.58 -16.48
CA SER A 35 -15.67 7.72 -16.43
C SER A 35 -16.42 6.41 -16.16
N ASN A 36 -15.74 5.25 -16.19
CA ASN A 36 -16.38 3.96 -16.00
C ASN A 36 -16.27 3.50 -14.54
N ARG A 37 -17.36 3.65 -13.78
CA ARG A 37 -17.40 3.26 -12.35
C ARG A 37 -17.06 1.79 -12.13
N ALA A 38 -17.57 0.89 -12.98
CA ALA A 38 -17.29 -0.54 -12.85
C ALA A 38 -15.79 -0.85 -13.03
N PHE A 39 -15.13 -0.21 -14.00
CA PHE A 39 -13.68 -0.34 -14.17
C PHE A 39 -12.91 0.10 -12.93
N LEU A 40 -13.32 1.22 -12.34
CA LEU A 40 -12.68 1.78 -11.16
C LEU A 40 -12.87 0.88 -9.91
N ASP A 41 -14.08 0.38 -9.66
CA ASP A 41 -14.32 -0.55 -8.56
C ASP A 41 -13.55 -1.88 -8.77
N CYS A 42 -13.49 -2.38 -10.01
CA CYS A 42 -12.67 -3.55 -10.34
C CYS A 42 -11.18 -3.30 -10.15
N SER A 43 -10.70 -2.09 -10.46
CA SER A 43 -9.31 -1.72 -10.22
C SER A 43 -8.98 -1.69 -8.74
N LEU A 44 -9.89 -1.22 -7.88
CA LEU A 44 -9.78 -1.29 -6.42
C LEU A 44 -9.75 -2.75 -5.94
N GLY A 45 -10.63 -3.60 -6.48
CA GLY A 45 -10.63 -5.04 -6.21
C GLY A 45 -9.30 -5.68 -6.57
N PHE A 46 -8.82 -5.48 -7.80
CA PHE A 46 -7.51 -5.96 -8.26
C PHE A 46 -6.37 -5.51 -7.33
N SER A 47 -6.36 -4.23 -6.96
CA SER A 47 -5.39 -3.63 -6.05
C SER A 47 -5.38 -4.30 -4.68
N SER A 48 -6.56 -4.59 -4.12
CA SER A 48 -6.67 -5.29 -2.83
C SER A 48 -6.09 -6.70 -2.91
N GLY A 49 -6.29 -7.38 -4.03
CA GLY A 49 -5.70 -8.70 -4.30
C GLY A 49 -4.18 -8.68 -4.31
N VAL A 50 -3.61 -7.75 -5.06
CA VAL A 50 -2.15 -7.53 -5.16
C VAL A 50 -1.58 -7.27 -3.77
N MET A 51 -2.15 -6.33 -3.02
CA MET A 51 -1.66 -5.94 -1.69
C MET A 51 -1.72 -7.09 -0.68
N LEU A 52 -2.77 -7.93 -0.71
CA LEU A 52 -2.86 -9.10 0.17
C LEU A 52 -1.78 -10.14 -0.13
N ALA A 53 -1.50 -10.39 -1.41
CA ALA A 53 -0.44 -11.31 -1.81
C ALA A 53 0.94 -10.74 -1.44
N ALA A 54 1.22 -9.48 -1.77
CA ALA A 54 2.48 -8.80 -1.43
C ALA A 54 2.75 -8.81 0.09
N SER A 55 1.71 -8.56 0.89
CA SER A 55 1.81 -8.61 2.36
C SER A 55 2.31 -9.97 2.87
N PHE A 56 2.01 -11.07 2.18
CA PHE A 56 2.47 -12.40 2.59
C PHE A 56 3.83 -12.77 1.99
N TRP A 57 3.98 -12.76 0.67
CA TRP A 57 5.19 -13.27 0.01
C TRP A 57 6.36 -12.28 0.06
N SER A 58 6.11 -10.99 -0.13
CA SER A 58 7.16 -9.97 -0.18
C SER A 58 7.58 -9.50 1.22
N LEU A 59 6.70 -9.62 2.21
CA LEU A 59 6.93 -9.12 3.56
C LEU A 59 6.93 -10.22 4.64
N LEU A 60 5.80 -10.89 4.85
CA LEU A 60 5.64 -11.77 6.01
C LEU A 60 6.52 -13.03 5.91
N ALA A 61 6.61 -13.65 4.75
CA ALA A 61 7.42 -14.85 4.53
C ALA A 61 8.92 -14.56 4.73
N PRO A 62 9.52 -13.51 4.12
CA PRO A 62 10.88 -13.08 4.42
C PRO A 62 11.09 -12.72 5.89
N ALA A 63 10.13 -12.03 6.52
CA ALA A 63 10.21 -11.69 7.94
C ALA A 63 10.29 -12.96 8.83
N ILE A 64 9.47 -13.97 8.53
CA ILE A 64 9.46 -15.26 9.23
C ILE A 64 10.78 -15.99 9.02
N GLU A 65 11.29 -16.04 7.78
CA GLU A 65 12.55 -16.73 7.47
C GLU A 65 13.74 -16.08 8.18
N ILE A 66 13.89 -14.76 8.07
CA ILE A 66 14.96 -14.01 8.74
C ILE A 66 14.83 -14.18 10.26
N SER A 67 13.61 -14.11 10.79
CA SER A 67 13.38 -14.27 12.22
C SER A 67 13.65 -15.70 12.71
N ALA A 68 13.38 -16.73 11.90
CA ALA A 68 13.69 -18.12 12.20
C ALA A 68 15.19 -18.33 12.33
N HIS A 69 15.97 -17.69 11.45
CA HIS A 69 17.43 -17.69 11.55
C HIS A 69 17.96 -16.97 12.80
N GLN A 70 17.31 -15.87 13.23
CA GLN A 70 17.76 -15.07 14.38
C GLN A 70 17.35 -15.63 15.75
N MET A 71 16.13 -16.16 15.88
CA MET A 71 15.51 -16.48 17.17
C MET A 71 14.99 -17.93 17.28
N GLY A 72 15.14 -18.75 16.24
CA GLY A 72 14.69 -20.15 16.23
C GLY A 72 13.20 -20.27 16.57
N LYS A 73 12.87 -21.00 17.65
CA LYS A 73 11.47 -21.20 18.09
C LYS A 73 10.74 -19.91 18.48
N LEU A 74 11.46 -18.85 18.83
CA LEU A 74 10.88 -17.55 19.19
C LEU A 74 10.69 -16.63 17.97
N ALA A 75 10.84 -17.15 16.75
CA ALA A 75 10.69 -16.36 15.52
C ALA A 75 9.30 -15.71 15.35
N PHE A 76 8.28 -16.30 15.97
CA PHE A 76 6.95 -15.70 15.95
C PHE A 76 6.88 -14.36 16.71
N VAL A 77 7.79 -14.09 17.66
CA VAL A 77 7.74 -12.89 18.51
C VAL A 77 7.93 -11.60 17.71
N PRO A 78 9.06 -11.40 16.97
CA PRO A 78 9.26 -10.17 16.21
C PRO A 78 8.22 -10.02 15.09
N VAL A 79 7.84 -11.12 14.44
CA VAL A 79 6.83 -11.11 13.38
C VAL A 79 5.45 -10.73 13.90
N ALA A 80 4.99 -11.35 14.99
CA ALA A 80 3.69 -11.04 15.58
C ALA A 80 3.65 -9.62 16.16
N LEU A 81 4.73 -9.18 16.80
CA LEU A 81 4.83 -7.85 17.37
C LEU A 81 4.82 -6.78 16.28
N GLY A 82 5.68 -6.91 15.26
CA GLY A 82 5.72 -5.97 14.14
C GLY A 82 4.37 -5.91 13.44
N PHE A 83 3.79 -7.06 13.09
CA PHE A 83 2.45 -7.14 12.47
C PHE A 83 1.37 -6.43 13.29
N ALA A 84 1.27 -6.72 14.59
CA ALA A 84 0.28 -6.10 15.45
C ALA A 84 0.48 -4.58 15.57
N LEU A 85 1.74 -4.12 15.68
CA LEU A 85 2.06 -2.70 15.73
C LEU A 85 1.74 -1.99 14.41
N GLY A 86 1.94 -2.64 13.27
CA GLY A 86 1.58 -2.10 11.95
C GLY A 86 0.09 -1.91 11.79
N ALA A 87 -0.69 -2.94 12.11
CA ALA A 87 -2.15 -2.87 12.09
C ALA A 87 -2.67 -1.81 13.08
N LEU A 88 -2.10 -1.78 14.29
CA LEU A 88 -2.46 -0.78 15.30
C LEU A 88 -2.09 0.64 14.85
N PHE A 89 -0.93 0.84 14.23
CA PHE A 89 -0.50 2.14 13.71
C PHE A 89 -1.52 2.70 12.71
N VAL A 90 -1.99 1.89 11.77
CA VAL A 90 -3.02 2.32 10.81
C VAL A 90 -4.35 2.53 11.52
N HIS A 91 -4.76 1.64 12.42
CA HIS A 91 -6.00 1.81 13.19
C HIS A 91 -6.03 3.12 13.98
N LEU A 92 -4.91 3.48 14.61
CA LEU A 92 -4.78 4.74 15.35
C LEU A 92 -4.74 5.94 14.40
N SER A 93 -4.06 5.81 13.26
CA SER A 93 -4.03 6.85 12.22
C SER A 93 -5.42 7.13 11.65
N ASP A 94 -6.23 6.08 11.45
CA ASP A 94 -7.63 6.16 11.05
C ASP A 94 -8.47 6.90 12.11
N ARG A 95 -8.35 6.52 13.39
CA ARG A 95 -9.05 7.19 14.52
C ARG A 95 -8.73 8.67 14.62
N VAL A 96 -7.46 9.05 14.46
CA VAL A 96 -7.04 10.46 14.52
C VAL A 96 -7.65 11.23 13.36
N THR A 97 -7.62 10.67 12.15
CA THR A 97 -8.06 11.36 10.94
C THR A 97 -9.58 11.44 10.84
N GLN A 98 -10.34 10.43 11.29
CA GLN A 98 -11.80 10.50 11.40
C GLN A 98 -12.26 11.62 12.35
N ARG A 99 -11.52 11.83 13.45
CA ARG A 99 -11.86 12.88 14.42
C ARG A 99 -11.78 14.29 13.85
N TYR A 100 -10.88 14.54 12.90
CA TYR A 100 -10.85 15.81 12.14
C TYR A 100 -12.07 15.93 11.23
N ASN A 101 -12.42 14.87 10.51
CA ASN A 101 -13.49 14.89 9.51
C ASN A 101 -14.90 15.06 10.16
N ASP A 102 -15.14 14.43 11.31
CA ASP A 102 -16.37 14.62 12.09
C ASP A 102 -16.48 16.03 12.68
N SER A 103 -15.35 16.63 13.05
CA SER A 103 -15.30 18.00 13.58
C SER A 103 -15.68 19.03 12.50
N ASP A 104 -15.18 18.86 11.28
CA ASP A 104 -15.52 19.73 10.15
C ASP A 104 -16.99 19.59 9.73
N GLN A 105 -17.53 18.36 9.73
CA GLN A 105 -18.94 18.14 9.43
C GLN A 105 -19.87 18.72 10.52
N PHE A 106 -19.47 18.63 11.79
CA PHE A 106 -20.19 19.26 12.89
C PHE A 106 -20.20 20.79 12.78
N ILE A 107 -19.07 21.43 12.44
CA ILE A 107 -19.02 22.89 12.22
C ILE A 107 -19.94 23.31 11.08
N LEU A 108 -19.94 22.58 9.96
CA LEU A 108 -20.83 22.89 8.83
C LEU A 108 -22.32 22.70 9.15
N LEU A 109 -22.67 21.75 10.01
CA LEU A 109 -24.05 21.56 10.49
C LEU A 109 -24.44 22.59 11.54
N SER A 110 -23.48 23.07 12.35
CA SER A 110 -23.67 24.15 13.32
C SER A 110 -23.87 25.51 12.64
N ASP A 111 -23.26 25.73 11.48
CA ASP A 111 -23.39 26.95 10.68
C ASP A 111 -24.56 26.90 9.68
N ALA A 112 -25.29 25.78 9.61
CA ALA A 112 -26.44 25.67 8.73
C ALA A 112 -27.57 26.61 9.22
N PRO A 113 -28.19 27.40 8.31
CA PRO A 113 -29.24 28.33 8.71
C PRO A 113 -30.40 27.57 9.37
N ASN A 114 -30.84 28.04 10.54
CA ASN A 114 -31.97 27.50 11.29
C ASN A 114 -33.22 27.44 10.39
N LEU A 115 -33.51 26.27 9.83
CA LEU A 115 -34.79 26.00 9.19
C LEU A 115 -35.81 25.83 10.31
N ASN A 116 -36.73 26.78 10.43
CA ASN A 116 -37.75 26.83 11.48
C ASN A 116 -38.46 25.47 11.65
N GLY A 117 -38.60 25.07 12.93
CA GLY A 117 -38.99 23.75 13.41
C GLY A 117 -40.41 23.26 13.10
N THR A 118 -41.08 23.78 12.08
CA THR A 118 -42.35 23.22 11.58
C THR A 118 -42.15 22.28 10.39
N ALA A 119 -41.08 22.43 9.60
CA ALA A 119 -40.79 21.55 8.46
C ALA A 119 -40.15 20.20 8.85
N ALA A 120 -39.56 20.11 10.05
CA ALA A 120 -38.87 18.90 10.51
C ALA A 120 -39.82 17.76 10.94
N SER A 121 -41.07 18.09 11.28
CA SER A 121 -42.05 17.11 11.76
C SER A 121 -42.81 16.42 10.62
N GLU A 122 -43.07 17.10 9.50
CA GLU A 122 -43.81 16.52 8.36
C GLU A 122 -42.99 15.53 7.53
N VAL A 123 -41.65 15.60 7.56
CA VAL A 123 -40.78 14.67 6.84
C VAL A 123 -40.62 13.32 7.57
N ALA A 124 -40.97 13.25 8.87
CA ALA A 124 -40.81 12.02 9.65
C ALA A 124 -41.93 10.99 9.47
N ILE A 125 -43.08 11.37 8.89
CA ILE A 125 -44.28 10.50 8.80
C ILE A 125 -44.82 10.45 7.38
N GLY A 126 -44.08 9.81 6.50
CA GLY A 126 -44.60 9.41 5.19
C GLY A 126 -43.62 9.71 4.07
N VAL A 127 -43.55 8.78 3.12
CA VAL A 127 -42.63 8.73 1.98
C VAL A 127 -41.27 8.17 2.38
N GLY A 128 -41.03 6.92 1.99
CA GLY A 128 -39.69 6.36 1.91
C GLY A 128 -38.88 7.24 0.97
N VAL A 129 -38.12 8.17 1.55
CA VAL A 129 -37.13 8.95 0.84
C VAL A 129 -36.08 7.94 0.37
N GLU A 130 -36.15 7.55 -0.89
CA GLU A 130 -34.96 7.07 -1.59
C GLU A 130 -33.85 8.06 -1.24
N LYS A 131 -32.83 7.58 -0.51
CA LYS A 131 -31.62 8.35 -0.27
C LYS A 131 -31.03 8.64 -1.64
N LYS A 132 -31.40 9.79 -2.23
CA LYS A 132 -30.75 10.37 -3.39
C LYS A 132 -29.28 10.38 -3.04
N HIS A 133 -28.51 9.52 -3.70
CA HIS A 133 -27.07 9.37 -3.49
C HIS A 133 -26.48 10.76 -3.72
N SER A 134 -26.23 11.49 -2.63
CA SER A 134 -25.41 12.68 -2.67
C SER A 134 -24.09 12.26 -3.29
N PRO A 135 -23.47 13.06 -4.17
CA PRO A 135 -22.13 12.76 -4.66
C PRO A 135 -21.27 12.61 -3.40
N GLN A 136 -20.87 11.38 -3.10
CA GLN A 136 -20.04 11.05 -1.95
C GLN A 136 -18.83 11.97 -2.05
N LYS A 137 -18.72 12.94 -1.14
CA LYS A 137 -17.49 13.74 -1.04
C LYS A 137 -16.39 12.73 -0.85
N VAL A 138 -15.44 12.73 -1.78
CA VAL A 138 -14.24 11.91 -1.72
C VAL A 138 -13.62 12.16 -0.35
N SER A 139 -13.60 11.13 0.49
CA SER A 139 -13.04 11.28 1.82
C SER A 139 -11.53 11.30 1.68
N TRP A 140 -10.93 12.51 1.69
CA TRP A 140 -9.48 12.73 1.66
C TRP A 140 -8.74 11.85 2.67
N HIS A 141 -9.41 11.56 3.79
CA HIS A 141 -9.04 10.55 4.77
C HIS A 141 -8.63 9.20 4.16
N ARG A 142 -9.45 8.62 3.27
CA ARG A 142 -9.19 7.31 2.65
C ARG A 142 -7.96 7.35 1.74
N ILE A 143 -7.75 8.47 1.04
CA ILE A 143 -6.57 8.70 0.21
C ILE A 143 -5.32 8.81 1.09
N TRP A 144 -5.41 9.53 2.21
CA TRP A 144 -4.31 9.65 3.16
C TRP A 144 -3.92 8.31 3.79
N LEU A 145 -4.88 7.51 4.21
CA LEU A 145 -4.62 6.17 4.74
C LEU A 145 -3.97 5.25 3.70
N LEU A 146 -4.43 5.32 2.44
CA LEU A 146 -3.84 4.56 1.34
C LEU A 146 -2.37 4.98 1.10
N ILE A 147 -2.10 6.28 1.01
CA ILE A 147 -0.74 6.79 0.78
C ILE A 147 0.19 6.42 1.93
N ILE A 148 -0.24 6.58 3.19
CA ILE A 148 0.58 6.26 4.36
C ILE A 148 0.89 4.76 4.41
N ALA A 149 -0.10 3.90 4.20
CA ALA A 149 0.11 2.45 4.26
C ALA A 149 1.06 1.95 3.16
N ILE A 150 0.92 2.48 1.94
CA ILE A 150 1.79 2.08 0.83
C ILE A 150 3.20 2.66 1.00
N THR A 151 3.32 3.88 1.53
CA THR A 151 4.64 4.41 1.91
C THR A 151 5.29 3.55 3.00
N ALA A 152 4.51 3.10 3.98
CA ALA A 152 4.98 2.22 5.05
C ALA A 152 5.38 0.83 4.52
N HIS A 153 4.80 0.38 3.42
CA HIS A 153 5.14 -0.86 2.72
C HIS A 153 6.42 -0.79 1.90
N ASN A 154 6.57 0.30 1.14
CA ASN A 154 7.72 0.52 0.27
C ASN A 154 9.02 0.76 1.07
N PHE A 155 8.91 1.20 2.32
CA PHE A 155 10.09 1.45 3.16
C PHE A 155 10.85 0.15 3.51
N PRO A 156 10.22 -0.92 4.05
CA PRO A 156 10.89 -2.21 4.25
C PRO A 156 11.43 -2.86 2.98
N GLU A 157 10.79 -2.71 1.82
CA GLU A 157 11.30 -3.23 0.54
C GLU A 157 12.58 -2.53 0.12
N GLY A 158 12.61 -1.20 0.19
CA GLY A 158 13.83 -0.43 -0.04
C GLY A 158 14.94 -0.83 0.94
N LEU A 159 14.61 -1.01 2.24
CA LEU A 159 15.57 -1.53 3.22
C LEU A 159 16.11 -2.91 2.85
N ALA A 160 15.25 -3.84 2.40
CA ALA A 160 15.63 -5.18 2.00
C ALA A 160 16.58 -5.18 0.80
N VAL A 161 16.29 -4.37 -0.23
CA VAL A 161 17.22 -4.15 -1.36
C VAL A 161 18.55 -3.58 -0.86
N GLY A 162 18.50 -2.58 0.02
CA GLY A 162 19.69 -1.97 0.62
C GLY A 162 20.57 -2.96 1.38
N VAL A 163 19.97 -3.74 2.27
CA VAL A 163 20.66 -4.76 3.08
C VAL A 163 21.24 -5.85 2.19
N ALA A 164 20.50 -6.33 1.19
CA ALA A 164 20.96 -7.37 0.28
C ALA A 164 22.20 -6.94 -0.51
N PHE A 165 22.18 -5.75 -1.11
CA PHE A 165 23.35 -5.22 -1.84
C PHE A 165 24.48 -4.78 -0.90
N GLY A 166 24.18 -4.24 0.28
CA GLY A 166 25.18 -3.84 1.28
C GLY A 166 25.92 -5.03 1.93
N GLY A 167 25.26 -6.18 2.01
CA GLY A 167 25.82 -7.47 2.44
C GLY A 167 26.47 -8.26 1.31
N ALA A 168 26.15 -7.96 0.05
CA ALA A 168 26.68 -8.65 -1.12
C ALA A 168 28.22 -8.63 -1.14
N GLY A 169 28.83 -9.81 -1.19
CA GLY A 169 30.29 -9.96 -1.20
C GLY A 169 30.98 -9.95 0.17
N LYS A 170 30.24 -9.78 1.28
CA LYS A 170 30.78 -9.93 2.65
C LYS A 170 30.72 -11.37 3.19
N SER A 171 29.81 -12.19 2.65
CA SER A 171 29.64 -13.61 3.00
C SER A 171 29.22 -14.41 1.77
N ALA A 172 29.63 -15.68 1.69
CA ALA A 172 29.23 -16.58 0.58
C ALA A 172 27.71 -16.82 0.49
N SER A 173 26.97 -16.54 1.57
CA SER A 173 25.51 -16.65 1.64
C SER A 173 24.76 -15.52 0.93
N VAL A 174 25.37 -14.34 0.76
CA VAL A 174 24.77 -13.14 0.13
C VAL A 174 25.60 -12.76 -1.11
N SER A 175 25.19 -13.27 -2.26
CA SER A 175 25.84 -12.98 -3.55
C SER A 175 25.17 -11.78 -4.24
N LEU A 176 25.91 -11.12 -5.13
CA LEU A 176 25.37 -10.06 -5.99
C LEU A 176 24.18 -10.57 -6.83
N GLU A 177 24.21 -11.84 -7.21
CA GLU A 177 23.12 -12.51 -7.93
C GLU A 177 21.85 -12.58 -7.09
N LYS A 178 21.94 -13.03 -5.82
CA LYS A 178 20.78 -13.05 -4.91
C LYS A 178 20.20 -11.65 -4.67
N ALA A 179 21.06 -10.65 -4.48
CA ALA A 179 20.63 -9.26 -4.32
C ALA A 179 19.96 -8.70 -5.59
N SER A 180 20.49 -9.06 -6.77
CA SER A 180 19.91 -8.66 -8.06
C SER A 180 18.56 -9.33 -8.31
N ASN A 181 18.43 -10.61 -7.99
CA ASN A 181 17.17 -11.33 -8.12
C ASN A 181 16.12 -10.74 -7.16
N LEU A 182 16.48 -10.44 -5.91
CA LEU A 182 15.58 -9.76 -4.97
C LEU A 182 15.07 -8.42 -5.51
N ALA A 183 15.97 -7.57 -6.05
CA ALA A 183 15.56 -6.30 -6.64
C ALA A 183 14.70 -6.46 -7.90
N LEU A 184 14.94 -7.52 -8.68
CA LEU A 184 14.10 -7.84 -9.84
C LEU A 184 12.69 -8.28 -9.39
N SER A 185 12.58 -9.16 -8.40
CA SER A 185 11.31 -9.62 -7.85
C SER A 185 10.50 -8.45 -7.28
N ILE A 186 11.12 -7.61 -6.44
CA ILE A 186 10.52 -6.38 -5.91
C ILE A 186 10.12 -5.44 -7.05
N GLY A 187 10.99 -5.24 -8.05
CA GLY A 187 10.66 -4.39 -9.19
C GLY A 187 9.43 -4.88 -9.96
N LEU A 188 9.27 -6.19 -10.16
CA LEU A 188 8.13 -6.73 -10.91
C LEU A 188 6.79 -6.57 -10.17
N GLN A 189 6.75 -6.72 -8.85
CA GLN A 189 5.54 -6.46 -8.06
C GLN A 189 5.24 -4.96 -7.89
N ASN A 190 6.26 -4.10 -7.98
CA ASN A 190 6.06 -2.67 -7.88
C ASN A 190 5.19 -2.12 -9.02
N PHE A 191 5.15 -2.80 -10.16
CA PHE A 191 4.25 -2.43 -11.25
C PHE A 191 2.77 -2.51 -10.83
N PRO A 192 2.24 -3.67 -10.38
CA PRO A 192 0.88 -3.74 -9.87
C PRO A 192 0.62 -2.87 -8.64
N GLU A 193 1.62 -2.58 -7.80
CA GLU A 193 1.47 -1.63 -6.68
C GLU A 193 1.31 -0.17 -7.13
N GLY A 194 2.10 0.27 -8.12
CA GLY A 194 1.95 1.60 -8.70
C GLY A 194 0.56 1.82 -9.30
N MET A 195 0.01 0.78 -9.95
CA MET A 195 -1.39 0.76 -10.40
C MET A 195 -2.36 0.85 -9.22
N ALA A 196 -2.06 0.14 -8.13
CA ALA A 196 -2.89 0.07 -6.93
C ALA A 196 -3.04 1.40 -6.18
N VAL A 197 -2.16 2.38 -6.44
CA VAL A 197 -2.31 3.75 -5.93
C VAL A 197 -3.01 4.63 -6.96
N ALA A 198 -2.50 4.66 -8.19
CA ALA A 198 -2.90 5.67 -9.16
C ALA A 198 -4.34 5.46 -9.67
N LEU A 199 -4.77 4.21 -9.86
CA LEU A 199 -6.12 3.93 -10.36
C LEU A 199 -7.22 4.29 -9.35
N PRO A 200 -7.09 3.93 -8.05
CA PRO A 200 -8.01 4.43 -7.02
C PRO A 200 -8.07 5.95 -6.89
N LEU A 201 -6.94 6.64 -6.96
CA LEU A 201 -6.94 8.11 -6.89
C LEU A 201 -7.68 8.73 -8.07
N ALA A 202 -7.51 8.19 -9.28
CA ALA A 202 -8.31 8.61 -10.43
C ALA A 202 -9.79 8.24 -10.26
N ALA A 203 -10.10 7.10 -9.63
CA ALA A 203 -11.47 6.70 -9.29
C ALA A 203 -12.18 7.68 -8.36
N PHE A 204 -11.41 8.24 -7.44
CA PHE A 204 -11.82 9.30 -6.54
C PHE A 204 -11.90 10.67 -7.22
N GLY A 205 -11.79 10.75 -8.55
CA GLY A 205 -11.98 11.99 -9.31
C GLY A 205 -10.77 12.92 -9.32
N HIS A 206 -9.60 12.47 -8.85
CA HIS A 206 -8.38 13.26 -9.00
C HIS A 206 -7.94 13.28 -10.46
N PRO A 207 -7.37 14.41 -10.94
CA PRO A 207 -6.82 14.47 -12.29
C PRO A 207 -5.69 13.44 -12.43
N LYS A 208 -5.63 12.78 -13.60
CA LYS A 208 -4.68 11.71 -13.91
C LYS A 208 -3.23 12.05 -13.55
N TRP A 209 -2.81 13.30 -13.77
CA TRP A 209 -1.48 13.77 -13.39
C TRP A 209 -1.22 13.72 -11.87
N LYS A 210 -2.19 14.13 -11.05
CA LYS A 210 -2.06 14.05 -9.59
C LYS A 210 -2.03 12.59 -9.14
N ALA A 211 -2.91 11.75 -9.70
CA ALA A 211 -2.94 10.33 -9.39
C ALA A 211 -1.61 9.63 -9.71
N PHE A 212 -1.02 9.93 -10.88
CA PHE A 212 0.33 9.48 -11.25
C PHE A 212 1.39 9.99 -10.27
N LEU A 213 1.38 11.30 -9.95
CA LEU A 213 2.38 11.89 -9.06
C LEU A 213 2.34 11.24 -7.67
N TYR A 214 1.15 11.07 -7.09
CA TYR A 214 0.99 10.39 -5.81
C TYR A 214 1.41 8.91 -5.90
N GLY A 215 1.08 8.21 -6.98
CA GLY A 215 1.46 6.81 -7.18
C GLY A 215 2.97 6.57 -7.27
N GLN A 216 3.73 7.47 -7.89
CA GLN A 216 5.20 7.36 -7.89
C GLN A 216 5.84 7.95 -6.62
N MET A 217 5.18 8.92 -5.96
CA MET A 217 5.69 9.51 -4.71
C MET A 217 5.63 8.50 -3.57
N SER A 218 4.64 7.59 -3.55
CA SER A 218 4.59 6.52 -2.56
C SER A 218 5.78 5.55 -2.68
N GLY A 219 6.31 5.33 -3.89
CA GLY A 219 7.52 4.52 -4.12
C GLY A 219 8.85 5.25 -3.93
N MET A 220 8.85 6.58 -3.87
CA MET A 220 10.09 7.37 -3.76
C MET A 220 10.83 7.16 -2.43
N VAL A 221 10.18 6.51 -1.46
CA VAL A 221 10.81 6.12 -0.20
C VAL A 221 11.81 4.95 -0.37
N GLU A 222 11.66 4.12 -1.41
CA GLU A 222 12.51 2.93 -1.61
C GLU A 222 14.00 3.30 -1.80
N PRO A 223 14.37 4.27 -2.66
CA PRO A 223 15.77 4.64 -2.82
C PRO A 223 16.39 5.22 -1.55
N MET A 224 15.59 5.94 -0.76
CA MET A 224 16.05 6.48 0.52
C MET A 224 16.30 5.37 1.54
N ALA A 225 15.36 4.42 1.64
CA ALA A 225 15.47 3.26 2.50
C ALA A 225 16.63 2.34 2.09
N ALA A 226 16.86 2.15 0.79
CA ALA A 226 17.97 1.35 0.27
C ALA A 226 19.35 1.92 0.64
N LEU A 227 19.51 3.24 0.61
CA LEU A 227 20.74 3.89 1.07
C LEU A 227 20.99 3.64 2.56
N ILE A 228 19.94 3.70 3.38
CA ILE A 228 20.01 3.41 4.82
C ILE A 228 20.37 1.93 5.03
N GLY A 229 19.68 1.02 4.35
CA GLY A 229 19.90 -0.43 4.41
C GLY A 229 21.33 -0.82 4.05
N ALA A 230 21.85 -0.26 2.95
CA ALA A 230 23.20 -0.54 2.47
C ALA A 230 24.30 0.02 3.38
N SER A 231 24.02 1.13 4.08
CA SER A 231 24.97 1.77 4.99
C SER A 231 24.99 1.14 6.38
N LEU A 232 23.84 0.62 6.84
CA LEU A 232 23.63 0.11 8.20
C LEU A 232 23.28 -1.38 8.23
N VAL A 233 23.84 -2.17 7.31
CA VAL A 233 23.50 -3.60 7.09
C VAL A 233 23.30 -4.39 8.38
N LEU A 234 24.29 -4.41 9.27
CA LEU A 234 24.25 -5.20 10.51
C LEU A 234 23.11 -4.79 11.45
N THR A 235 22.82 -3.49 11.53
CA THR A 235 21.73 -2.97 12.36
C THR A 235 20.38 -3.25 11.71
N MET A 236 20.31 -3.09 10.39
CA MET A 236 19.07 -3.27 9.64
C MET A 236 18.66 -4.74 9.57
N GLU A 237 19.58 -5.69 9.38
CA GLU A 237 19.28 -7.13 9.39
C GLU A 237 18.53 -7.57 10.66
N MET A 238 18.89 -7.02 11.82
CA MET A 238 18.21 -7.32 13.09
C MET A 238 16.81 -6.68 13.19
N LEU A 239 16.60 -5.54 12.53
CA LEU A 239 15.32 -4.81 12.54
C LEU A 239 14.38 -5.23 11.41
N LEU A 240 14.90 -5.86 10.34
CA LEU A 240 14.15 -6.25 9.15
C LEU A 240 12.89 -7.06 9.47
N PRO A 241 12.92 -8.11 10.33
CA PRO A 241 11.71 -8.88 10.64
C PRO A 241 10.59 -8.03 11.24
N TYR A 242 10.94 -7.06 12.08
CA TYR A 242 9.96 -6.14 12.68
C TYR A 242 9.43 -5.17 11.62
N ALA A 243 10.30 -4.61 10.78
CA ALA A 243 9.92 -3.64 9.75
C ALA A 243 9.02 -4.27 8.67
N LEU A 244 9.42 -5.43 8.14
CA LEU A 244 8.65 -6.18 7.14
C LEU A 244 7.28 -6.62 7.68
N SER A 245 7.25 -7.19 8.89
CA SER A 245 5.97 -7.60 9.49
C SER A 245 5.08 -6.41 9.86
N PHE A 246 5.66 -5.28 10.29
CA PHE A 246 4.94 -4.02 10.49
C PHE A 246 4.25 -3.54 9.21
N ALA A 247 4.97 -3.51 8.09
CA ALA A 247 4.38 -3.16 6.81
C ALA A 247 3.25 -4.12 6.42
N ALA A 248 3.43 -5.43 6.61
CA ALA A 248 2.42 -6.43 6.28
C ALA A 248 1.12 -6.22 7.10
N GLY A 249 1.27 -5.96 8.41
CA GLY A 249 0.13 -5.67 9.29
C GLY A 249 -0.59 -4.38 8.91
N ALA A 250 0.15 -3.32 8.58
CA ALA A 250 -0.40 -2.04 8.14
C ALA A 250 -1.17 -2.18 6.80
N MET A 251 -0.57 -2.87 5.83
CA MET A 251 -1.16 -3.07 4.50
C MET A 251 -2.43 -3.93 4.56
N ILE A 252 -2.39 -5.05 5.29
CA ILE A 252 -3.56 -5.91 5.49
C ILE A 252 -4.71 -5.14 6.17
N PHE A 253 -4.40 -4.31 7.17
CA PHE A 253 -5.41 -3.48 7.82
C PHE A 253 -6.09 -2.54 6.82
N VAL A 254 -5.33 -1.79 6.01
CA VAL A 254 -5.90 -0.88 4.99
C VAL A 254 -6.74 -1.62 3.95
N VAL A 255 -6.31 -2.81 3.54
CA VAL A 255 -7.09 -3.62 2.58
C VAL A 255 -8.47 -3.94 3.13
N PHE A 256 -8.54 -4.44 4.37
CA PHE A 256 -9.80 -4.84 4.99
C PHE A 256 -10.68 -3.64 5.38
N ASP A 257 -10.07 -2.58 5.90
CA ASP A 257 -10.81 -1.43 6.42
C ASP A 257 -11.29 -0.47 5.32
N SER A 258 -10.47 -0.27 4.28
CA SER A 258 -10.69 0.77 3.29
C SER A 258 -10.93 0.23 1.87
N ILE A 259 -10.01 -0.59 1.33
CA ILE A 259 -10.03 -0.92 -0.11
C ILE A 259 -11.17 -1.88 -0.47
N ILE A 260 -11.30 -3.00 0.25
CA ILE A 260 -12.37 -3.97 -0.01
C ILE A 260 -13.75 -3.33 0.22
N PRO A 261 -14.01 -2.62 1.33
CA PRO A 261 -15.30 -1.95 1.52
C PRO A 261 -15.61 -0.91 0.43
N GLU A 262 -14.62 -0.14 -0.02
CA GLU A 262 -14.80 0.85 -1.09
C GLU A 262 -15.13 0.16 -2.43
N ALA A 263 -14.40 -0.88 -2.82
CA ALA A 263 -14.66 -1.62 -4.05
C ALA A 263 -16.10 -2.19 -4.09
N ASN A 264 -16.64 -2.57 -2.93
CA ASN A 264 -17.98 -3.14 -2.82
C ASN A 264 -19.10 -2.10 -2.69
N SER A 265 -18.79 -0.80 -2.59
CA SER A 265 -19.79 0.22 -2.20
C SER A 265 -20.74 0.68 -3.32
N HIS A 266 -20.48 0.34 -4.59
CA HIS A 266 -21.21 0.86 -5.75
C HIS A 266 -21.97 -0.21 -6.55
N GLY A 267 -22.28 -1.36 -5.93
CA GLY A 267 -23.09 -2.42 -6.55
C GLY A 267 -22.34 -3.39 -7.47
N ASN A 268 -21.03 -3.18 -7.70
CA ASN A 268 -20.17 -4.06 -8.51
C ASN A 268 -19.46 -5.15 -7.69
N GLY A 269 -19.90 -5.43 -6.45
CA GLY A 269 -19.12 -6.18 -5.47
C GLY A 269 -18.63 -7.55 -5.93
N LYS A 270 -19.49 -8.36 -6.57
CA LYS A 270 -19.07 -9.68 -7.10
C LYS A 270 -17.96 -9.59 -8.13
N LEU A 271 -18.02 -8.59 -9.01
CA LEU A 271 -16.99 -8.36 -10.03
C LEU A 271 -15.69 -7.88 -9.37
N CYS A 272 -15.81 -7.01 -8.35
CA CYS A 272 -14.65 -6.54 -7.59
C CYS A 272 -13.95 -7.69 -6.86
N SER A 273 -14.69 -8.60 -6.21
CA SER A 273 -14.12 -9.78 -5.57
C SER A 273 -13.40 -10.69 -6.57
N LEU A 274 -13.94 -10.86 -7.78
CA LEU A 274 -13.26 -11.62 -8.84
C LEU A 274 -11.94 -10.95 -9.22
N PHE A 275 -11.94 -9.63 -9.40
CA PHE A 275 -10.73 -8.88 -9.70
C PHE A 275 -9.72 -8.92 -8.55
N SER A 276 -10.16 -8.96 -7.28
CA SER A 276 -9.28 -9.23 -6.13
C SER A 276 -8.59 -10.59 -6.23
N VAL A 277 -9.32 -11.64 -6.62
CA VAL A 277 -8.70 -12.95 -6.86
C VAL A 277 -7.70 -12.88 -8.01
N ILE A 278 -8.03 -12.19 -9.10
CA ILE A 278 -7.11 -12.02 -10.24
C ILE A 278 -5.84 -11.28 -9.81
N GLY A 279 -5.97 -10.16 -9.09
CA GLY A 279 -4.82 -9.39 -8.59
C GLY A 279 -3.94 -10.22 -7.65
N PHE A 280 -4.57 -10.98 -6.76
CA PHE A 280 -3.85 -11.91 -5.88
C PHE A 280 -3.08 -12.98 -6.67
N LEU A 281 -3.71 -13.59 -7.68
CA LEU A 281 -3.06 -14.62 -8.52
C LEU A 281 -1.92 -14.04 -9.34
N VAL A 282 -2.09 -12.84 -9.92
CA VAL A 282 -1.02 -12.17 -10.66
C VAL A 282 0.17 -11.92 -9.73
N MET A 283 -0.07 -11.32 -8.57
CA MET A 283 0.99 -11.02 -7.62
C MET A 283 1.67 -12.28 -7.08
N MET A 284 0.91 -13.29 -6.67
CA MET A 284 1.45 -14.59 -6.25
C MET A 284 2.31 -15.24 -7.35
N SER A 285 1.88 -15.14 -8.61
CA SER A 285 2.61 -15.74 -9.74
C SER A 285 3.91 -15.01 -10.03
N LEU A 286 3.94 -13.68 -9.85
CA LEU A 286 5.17 -12.88 -9.97
C LEU A 286 6.16 -13.21 -8.85
N GLU A 287 5.67 -13.34 -7.61
CA GLU A 287 6.47 -13.68 -6.43
C GLU A 287 7.06 -15.09 -6.46
N VAL A 288 6.25 -16.09 -6.81
CA VAL A 288 6.70 -17.48 -6.85
C VAL A 288 7.52 -17.79 -8.10
N GLY A 289 7.31 -17.02 -9.17
CA GLY A 289 7.94 -17.25 -10.47
C GLY A 289 9.32 -16.62 -10.66
N CYS A 290 9.76 -15.73 -9.76
CA CYS A 290 11.02 -14.98 -9.85
C CYS A 290 11.99 -15.39 -8.73
#